data_AF-A0A5N5DFZ0-F1
#
_entry.id   AF-A0A5N5DFZ0-F1
#
_cell.length_a   1.000
_cell.length_b   1.000
_cell.length_c   1.000
_cell.angle_alpha   90.00
_cell.angle_beta   90.00
_cell.angle_gamma   90.00
#
_symmetry.space_group_name_H-M   'P 1'
#
loop_
_entity.id
_entity.type
_entity.pdbx_description
1 polymer ?
#
loop_
_entity_poly.entity_id
_entity_poly.type
_entity_poly.pdbx_seq_one_letter_code
_entity_poly.pdbx_strand_id
1 'polypeptide(L)'
;MDATRFTATGPYAHSKSTNVPLNSSPASKNETPQQKIARLRAAAQKAKGSQVSTFDKVVAGGRVWADRAHRATALSLIAITGIAGVVTVFALGDMIVYNRRKRREWFHEQNQKHAIAMAEAKQAMAAGTATEDQILLLNNERNKEEHEKNKKGFFKRTKEALFGGYSMEEKKGGELGSIAAEARDAFVSDAQDAKNQGLGVLHAVEEKRREGERAQELHPGPLDRMAEDAAEAATQKSKSWTSWIMGR
;
A
#
# COMPACT_ATOMS: atom_id res chain seq x y z
N MET A 1 64.18 -17.74 48.02
CA MET A 1 64.99 -17.13 46.95
C MET A 1 65.13 -18.20 45.89
N ASP A 2 64.07 -18.50 45.14
CA ASP A 2 63.60 -17.81 43.94
C ASP A 2 64.27 -18.35 42.66
N ALA A 3 63.42 -18.90 41.79
CA ALA A 3 63.56 -18.93 40.33
C ALA A 3 62.25 -19.49 39.77
N THR A 4 61.24 -18.63 39.68
CA THR A 4 60.02 -18.88 38.89
C THR A 4 60.37 -19.28 37.46
N ARG A 5 60.20 -20.56 37.13
CA ARG A 5 60.33 -21.09 35.77
C ARG A 5 59.01 -20.90 35.03
N PHE A 6 58.91 -19.81 34.29
CA PHE A 6 57.80 -19.59 33.36
C PHE A 6 58.02 -20.44 32.11
N THR A 7 57.30 -21.56 32.00
CA THR A 7 57.12 -22.27 30.72
C THR A 7 56.17 -21.45 29.86
N ALA A 8 56.70 -20.64 28.95
CA ALA A 8 55.91 -19.90 27.98
C ALA A 8 55.27 -20.88 26.98
N THR A 9 54.06 -21.36 27.28
CA THR A 9 53.19 -22.06 26.33
C THR A 9 52.44 -21.03 25.48
N GLY A 10 53.18 -20.24 24.70
CA GLY A 10 52.61 -19.43 23.63
C GLY A 10 52.45 -20.29 22.37
N PRO A 11 51.37 -20.12 21.58
CA PRO A 11 51.22 -20.85 20.32
C PRO A 11 52.39 -20.51 19.38
N TYR A 12 53.22 -21.51 19.07
CA TYR A 12 54.31 -21.35 18.10
C TYR A 12 53.70 -21.29 16.70
N ALA A 13 53.59 -20.09 16.13
CA ALA A 13 53.10 -19.89 14.78
C ALA A 13 54.14 -20.40 13.77
N HIS A 14 54.02 -21.66 13.36
CA HIS A 14 54.85 -22.24 12.30
C HIS A 14 54.33 -21.80 10.93
N SER A 15 54.36 -20.49 10.62
CA SER A 15 54.12 -20.03 9.27
C SER A 15 55.32 -20.42 8.41
N LYS A 16 55.13 -21.31 7.43
CA LYS A 16 56.12 -21.54 6.36
C LYS A 16 56.55 -20.17 5.84
N SER A 17 57.84 -19.91 5.74
CA SER A 17 58.35 -18.68 5.13
C SER A 17 57.92 -18.68 3.68
N THR A 18 56.77 -18.07 3.38
CA THR A 18 56.37 -17.79 2.02
C THR A 18 57.41 -16.82 1.49
N ASN A 19 58.35 -17.33 0.70
CA ASN A 19 59.26 -16.52 -0.10
C ASN A 19 58.37 -15.74 -1.06
N VAL A 20 57.98 -14.55 -0.66
CA VAL A 20 57.27 -13.62 -1.51
C VAL A 20 58.30 -13.19 -2.56
N PRO A 21 58.13 -13.54 -3.86
CA PRO A 21 59.04 -13.06 -4.87
C PRO A 21 58.86 -11.55 -4.93
N LEU A 22 59.78 -10.83 -4.30
CA LEU A 22 59.85 -9.39 -4.36
C LEU A 22 60.30 -9.08 -5.78
N ASN A 23 59.34 -8.92 -6.70
CA ASN A 23 59.65 -8.46 -8.04
C ASN A 23 60.16 -7.03 -7.91
N SER A 24 61.47 -6.92 -7.73
CA SER A 24 62.17 -5.70 -7.40
C SER A 24 62.27 -4.88 -8.66
N SER A 25 61.37 -3.91 -8.82
CA SER A 25 61.66 -2.79 -9.72
C SER A 25 63.06 -2.27 -9.41
N PRO A 26 63.90 -2.00 -10.42
CA PRO A 26 65.32 -1.70 -10.22
C PRO A 26 65.47 -0.55 -9.23
N ALA A 27 66.31 -0.75 -8.21
CA ALA A 27 66.54 0.25 -7.17
C ALA A 27 67.20 1.50 -7.79
N SER A 28 66.67 2.69 -7.52
CA SER A 28 67.37 3.92 -7.85
C SER A 28 68.58 4.04 -6.93
N LYS A 29 69.77 4.26 -7.50
CA LYS A 29 71.07 4.23 -6.79
C LYS A 29 71.18 5.26 -5.65
N ASN A 30 70.30 6.26 -5.61
CA ASN A 30 70.31 7.37 -4.65
C ASN A 30 69.01 7.48 -3.82
N GLU A 31 68.30 6.39 -3.53
CA GLU A 31 67.09 6.44 -2.68
C GLU A 31 67.43 6.73 -1.20
N THR A 32 66.63 7.59 -0.55
CA THR A 32 66.75 7.79 0.90
C THR A 32 66.29 6.53 1.65
N PRO A 33 66.80 6.25 2.87
CA PRO A 33 66.40 5.06 3.63
C PRO A 33 64.89 4.97 3.86
N GLN A 34 64.22 6.11 4.07
CA GLN A 34 62.77 6.17 4.23
C GLN A 34 62.03 5.80 2.93
N GLN A 35 62.52 6.28 1.79
CA GLN A 35 61.95 5.98 0.47
C GLN A 35 62.12 4.50 0.10
N LYS A 36 63.23 3.88 0.49
CA LYS A 36 63.45 2.44 0.35
C LYS A 36 62.41 1.62 1.12
N ILE A 37 62.14 1.98 2.38
CA ILE A 37 61.14 1.29 3.21
C ILE A 37 59.74 1.47 2.61
N ALA A 38 59.40 2.67 2.14
CA ALA A 38 58.12 2.92 1.48
C ALA A 38 57.95 2.06 0.21
N ARG A 39 59.00 1.97 -0.61
CA ARG A 39 59.01 1.10 -1.80
C ARG A 39 58.86 -0.37 -1.45
N LEU A 40 59.63 -0.86 -0.47
CA LEU A 40 59.56 -2.25 -0.02
C LEU A 40 58.18 -2.59 0.57
N ARG A 41 57.59 -1.66 1.34
CA ARG A 41 56.23 -1.81 1.87
C ARG A 41 55.20 -1.84 0.75
N ALA A 42 55.31 -0.97 -0.25
CA ALA A 42 54.44 -0.97 -1.41
C ALA A 42 54.59 -2.25 -2.27
N ALA A 43 55.81 -2.72 -2.47
CA ALA A 43 56.08 -3.97 -3.19
C ALA A 43 55.57 -5.19 -2.42
N ALA A 44 55.73 -5.22 -1.09
CA ALA A 44 55.17 -6.26 -0.23
C ALA A 44 53.64 -6.25 -0.22
N GLN A 45 53.01 -5.07 -0.21
CA GLN A 45 51.55 -4.94 -0.33
C GLN A 45 51.05 -5.44 -1.69
N LYS A 46 51.75 -5.10 -2.78
CA LYS A 46 51.43 -5.61 -4.13
C LYS A 46 51.58 -7.12 -4.22
N ALA A 47 52.62 -7.69 -3.62
CA ALA A 47 52.86 -9.12 -3.66
C ALA A 47 51.91 -9.92 -2.76
N LYS A 48 51.41 -9.33 -1.66
CA LYS A 48 50.26 -9.88 -0.92
C LYS A 48 48.99 -9.88 -1.79
N GLY A 49 48.75 -8.83 -2.56
CA GLY A 49 47.63 -8.72 -3.50
C GLY A 49 47.75 -9.58 -4.78
N SER A 50 48.90 -10.19 -5.06
CA SER A 50 49.08 -11.13 -6.18
C SER A 50 48.88 -12.59 -5.78
N GLN A 51 48.79 -12.90 -4.48
CA GLN A 51 48.53 -14.25 -3.97
C GLN A 51 47.04 -14.62 -3.96
N VAL A 52 46.14 -13.66 -4.17
CA VAL A 52 44.71 -13.93 -4.35
C VAL A 52 44.44 -14.45 -5.76
N SER A 53 43.75 -15.60 -5.83
CA SER A 53 43.34 -16.25 -7.08
C SER A 53 42.50 -15.30 -7.93
N THR A 54 42.67 -15.34 -9.25
CA THR A 54 41.86 -14.55 -10.20
C THR A 54 40.37 -14.82 -10.05
N PHE A 55 39.99 -16.06 -9.71
CA PHE A 55 38.61 -16.43 -9.42
C PHE A 55 38.06 -15.69 -8.18
N ASP A 56 38.87 -15.59 -7.13
CA ASP A 56 38.49 -14.90 -5.88
C ASP A 56 38.26 -13.39 -6.12
N LYS A 57 39.05 -12.77 -7.00
CA LYS A 57 38.84 -11.38 -7.44
C LYS A 57 37.52 -11.19 -8.17
N VAL A 58 37.14 -12.13 -9.04
CA VAL A 58 35.87 -12.08 -9.79
C VAL A 58 34.68 -12.28 -8.85
N VAL A 59 34.77 -13.22 -7.89
CA VAL A 59 33.73 -13.46 -6.90
C VAL A 59 33.53 -12.24 -5.98
N ALA A 60 34.63 -11.64 -5.51
CA ALA A 60 34.57 -10.43 -4.69
C ALA A 60 33.94 -9.26 -5.47
N GLY A 61 34.30 -9.07 -6.74
CA GLY A 61 33.68 -8.07 -7.61
C GLY A 61 32.20 -8.36 -7.91
N GLY A 62 31.86 -9.63 -8.12
CA GLY A 62 30.50 -10.08 -8.40
C GLY A 62 29.55 -9.82 -7.23
N ARG A 63 30.00 -10.02 -5.99
CA ARG A 63 29.20 -9.71 -4.79
C ARG A 63 28.83 -8.22 -4.72
N VAL A 64 29.80 -7.33 -4.95
CA VAL A 64 29.56 -5.88 -4.93
C VAL A 64 28.61 -5.47 -6.06
N TRP A 65 28.74 -6.09 -7.24
CA TRP A 65 27.85 -5.81 -8.36
C TRP A 65 26.42 -6.32 -8.10
N ALA A 66 26.28 -7.52 -7.53
CA ALA A 66 24.98 -8.08 -7.16
C ALA A 66 24.26 -7.21 -6.12
N ASP A 67 24.96 -6.76 -5.08
CA ASP A 67 24.41 -5.86 -4.07
C ASP A 67 23.98 -4.52 -4.69
N ARG A 68 24.74 -4.02 -5.67
CA ARG A 68 24.43 -2.77 -6.37
C ARG A 68 23.26 -2.92 -7.35
N ALA A 69 23.15 -4.05 -8.03
CA ALA A 69 22.03 -4.40 -8.90
C ALA A 69 20.74 -4.56 -8.09
N HIS A 70 20.78 -5.28 -6.96
CA HIS A 70 19.63 -5.41 -6.07
C HIS A 70 19.15 -4.04 -5.57
N ARG A 71 20.05 -3.17 -5.13
CA ARG A 71 19.69 -1.81 -4.71
C ARG A 71 19.10 -0.97 -5.85
N ALA A 72 19.65 -1.07 -7.06
CA ALA A 72 19.11 -0.37 -8.21
C ALA A 72 17.68 -0.85 -8.55
N THR A 73 17.45 -2.16 -8.55
CA THR A 73 16.12 -2.73 -8.80
C THR A 73 15.12 -2.34 -7.72
N ALA A 74 15.51 -2.41 -6.44
CA ALA A 74 14.65 -2.02 -5.34
C ALA A 74 14.25 -0.53 -5.42
N LEU A 75 15.21 0.36 -5.69
CA LEU A 75 14.93 1.78 -5.87
C LEU A 75 14.08 2.05 -7.12
N SER A 76 14.29 1.31 -8.20
CA SER A 76 13.47 1.38 -9.40
C SER A 76 12.01 1.00 -9.11
N LEU A 77 11.78 -0.11 -8.40
CA LEU A 77 10.44 -0.54 -8.01
C LEU A 77 9.75 0.51 -7.14
N ILE A 78 10.45 1.09 -6.17
CA ILE A 78 9.91 2.17 -5.32
C ILE A 78 9.56 3.41 -6.15
N ALA A 79 10.41 3.78 -7.12
CA ALA A 79 10.12 4.90 -8.01
C ALA A 79 8.90 4.63 -8.89
N ILE A 80 8.78 3.42 -9.45
CA ILE A 80 7.65 3.02 -10.29
C ILE A 80 6.34 3.03 -9.48
N THR A 81 6.34 2.51 -8.25
CA THR A 81 5.13 2.54 -7.40
C THR A 81 4.75 3.97 -7.02
N GLY A 82 5.73 4.85 -6.79
CA GLY A 82 5.49 6.28 -6.59
C GLY A 82 4.81 6.93 -7.79
N ILE A 83 5.33 6.70 -9.01
CA ILE A 83 4.74 7.23 -10.25
C ILE A 83 3.33 6.69 -10.46
N ALA A 84 3.12 5.37 -10.28
CA ALA A 84 1.81 4.75 -10.40
C ALA A 84 0.80 5.35 -9.41
N GLY A 85 1.22 5.62 -8.17
CA GLY A 85 0.40 6.29 -7.17
C GLY A 85 -0.04 7.70 -7.63
N VAL A 86 0.89 8.51 -8.15
CA VAL A 86 0.56 9.86 -8.66
C VAL A 86 -0.41 9.80 -9.84
N VAL A 87 -0.18 8.89 -10.79
CA VAL A 87 -1.09 8.69 -11.94
C VAL A 87 -2.49 8.28 -11.48
N THR A 88 -2.58 7.46 -10.43
CA THR A 88 -3.87 7.00 -9.88
C THR A 88 -4.68 8.15 -9.29
N VAL A 89 -4.04 9.02 -8.49
CA VAL A 89 -4.71 10.21 -7.93
C VAL A 89 -5.16 11.15 -9.04
N PHE A 90 -4.34 11.32 -10.08
CA PHE A 90 -4.69 12.16 -11.22
C PHE A 90 -5.89 11.60 -12.00
N ALA A 91 -5.91 10.29 -12.26
CA ALA A 91 -7.02 9.62 -12.95
C ALA A 91 -8.34 9.69 -12.16
N LEU A 92 -8.29 9.48 -10.85
CA LEU A 92 -9.46 9.64 -9.98
C LEU A 92 -9.95 11.10 -9.98
N GLY A 93 -9.03 12.06 -9.90
CA GLY A 93 -9.34 13.49 -9.97
C GLY A 93 -10.04 13.86 -11.27
N ASP A 94 -9.51 13.40 -12.41
CA ASP A 94 -10.08 13.67 -13.73
C ASP A 94 -11.50 13.10 -13.87
N MET A 95 -11.72 11.85 -13.44
CA MET A 95 -13.04 11.22 -13.44
C MET A 95 -14.05 11.96 -12.57
N ILE A 96 -13.63 12.46 -11.41
CA ILE A 96 -14.51 13.25 -10.52
C ILE A 96 -14.92 14.55 -11.20
N VAL A 97 -13.99 15.28 -11.82
CA VAL A 97 -14.28 16.55 -12.49
C VAL A 97 -15.20 16.33 -13.69
N TYR A 98 -14.92 15.31 -14.49
CA TYR A 98 -15.76 14.92 -15.62
C TYR A 98 -17.18 14.56 -15.18
N ASN A 99 -17.32 13.69 -14.17
CA ASN A 99 -18.63 13.30 -13.65
C ASN A 99 -19.38 14.48 -13.02
N ARG A 100 -18.68 15.40 -12.36
CA ARG A 100 -19.29 16.63 -11.84
C ARG A 100 -19.85 17.49 -12.96
N ARG A 101 -19.15 17.65 -14.09
CA ARG A 101 -19.65 18.39 -15.25
C ARG A 101 -20.89 17.74 -15.84
N LYS A 102 -20.83 16.46 -16.16
CA LYS A 102 -21.96 15.72 -16.73
C LYS A 102 -23.19 15.74 -15.83
N ARG A 103 -22.98 15.56 -14.52
CA ARG A 103 -24.06 15.62 -13.53
C ARG A 103 -24.67 17.02 -13.42
N ARG A 104 -23.88 18.09 -13.57
CA ARG A 104 -24.40 19.47 -13.60
C ARG A 104 -25.31 19.73 -14.79
N GLU A 105 -24.93 19.27 -15.98
CA GLU A 105 -25.76 19.40 -17.19
C GLU A 105 -27.08 18.66 -17.03
N TRP A 106 -27.04 17.43 -16.53
CA TRP A 106 -28.24 16.66 -16.23
C TRP A 106 -29.14 17.36 -15.19
N PHE A 107 -28.57 17.85 -14.09
CA PHE A 107 -29.34 18.60 -13.09
C PHE A 107 -29.94 19.89 -13.64
N HIS A 108 -29.24 20.58 -14.53
CA HIS A 108 -29.76 21.78 -15.16
C HIS A 108 -30.98 21.45 -16.03
N GLU A 109 -30.92 20.40 -16.84
CA GLU A 109 -32.06 19.94 -17.66
C GLU A 109 -33.23 19.47 -16.79
N GLN A 110 -32.96 18.69 -15.74
CA GLN A 110 -34.00 18.25 -14.81
C GLN A 110 -34.66 19.41 -14.08
N ASN A 111 -33.88 20.40 -13.64
CA ASN A 111 -34.41 21.58 -12.96
C ASN A 111 -35.26 22.44 -13.91
N GLN A 112 -34.88 22.54 -15.19
CA GLN A 112 -35.71 23.20 -16.21
C GLN A 112 -37.02 22.47 -16.44
N LYS A 113 -36.99 21.14 -16.64
CA LYS A 113 -38.21 20.33 -16.80
C LYS A 113 -39.12 20.43 -15.58
N HIS A 114 -38.54 20.37 -14.38
CA HIS A 114 -39.27 20.52 -13.13
C HIS A 114 -39.89 21.92 -12.99
N ALA A 115 -39.16 22.98 -13.34
CA ALA A 115 -39.67 24.35 -13.30
C ALA A 115 -40.85 24.56 -14.27
N ILE A 116 -40.78 23.96 -15.46
CA ILE A 116 -41.88 23.99 -16.44
C ILE A 116 -43.10 23.24 -15.89
N ALA A 117 -42.91 22.02 -15.38
CA ALA A 117 -43.99 21.24 -14.78
C ALA A 117 -44.66 21.96 -13.59
N MET A 118 -43.87 22.67 -12.77
CA MET A 118 -44.39 23.49 -11.67
C MET A 118 -45.19 24.70 -12.18
N ALA A 119 -44.75 25.36 -13.24
CA ALA A 119 -45.47 26.48 -13.83
C ALA A 119 -46.81 26.02 -14.44
N GLU A 120 -46.80 24.90 -15.15
CA GLU A 120 -47.98 24.27 -15.73
C GLU A 120 -48.98 23.86 -14.65
N ALA A 121 -48.52 23.16 -13.61
CA ALA A 121 -49.36 22.73 -12.50
C ALA A 121 -50.00 23.93 -11.76
N LYS A 122 -49.24 25.02 -11.57
CA LYS A 122 -49.77 26.27 -10.99
C LYS A 122 -50.81 26.93 -11.89
N GLN A 123 -50.59 26.94 -13.20
CA GLN A 123 -51.54 27.51 -14.16
C GLN A 123 -52.84 26.70 -14.21
N ALA A 124 -52.75 25.37 -14.24
CA ALA A 124 -53.91 24.48 -14.22
C ALA A 124 -54.69 24.57 -12.90
N MET A 125 -53.99 24.73 -11.77
CA MET A 125 -54.60 25.02 -10.46
C MET A 125 -55.38 26.33 -10.48
N ALA A 126 -54.79 27.40 -11.03
CA ALA A 126 -55.47 28.70 -11.14
C ALA A 126 -56.69 28.65 -12.09
N ALA A 127 -56.62 27.84 -13.15
CA ALA A 127 -57.71 27.61 -14.08
C ALA A 127 -58.81 26.66 -13.53
N GLY A 128 -58.57 26.00 -12.39
CA GLY A 128 -59.48 25.02 -11.79
C GLY A 128 -59.54 23.67 -12.51
N THR A 129 -58.64 23.41 -13.47
CA THR A 129 -58.57 22.18 -14.27
C THR A 129 -57.36 21.32 -13.92
N ALA A 130 -56.81 21.48 -12.71
CA ALA A 130 -55.61 20.75 -12.29
C ALA A 130 -55.86 19.24 -12.21
N THR A 131 -54.92 18.47 -12.76
CA THR A 131 -54.89 17.02 -12.62
C THR A 131 -54.43 16.62 -11.21
N GLU A 132 -54.85 15.45 -10.71
CA GLU A 132 -54.46 14.93 -9.40
C GLU A 132 -52.92 14.88 -9.21
N ASP A 133 -52.19 14.45 -10.25
CA ASP A 133 -50.72 14.42 -10.27
C ASP A 133 -50.10 15.81 -10.10
N GLN A 134 -50.70 16.85 -10.69
CA GLN A 134 -50.22 18.23 -10.60
C GLN A 134 -50.43 18.80 -9.19
N ILE A 135 -51.55 18.45 -8.54
CA ILE A 135 -51.85 18.83 -7.16
C ILE A 135 -50.89 18.13 -6.20
N LEU A 136 -50.65 16.83 -6.40
CA LEU A 136 -49.71 16.04 -5.61
C LEU A 136 -48.27 16.56 -5.74
N LEU A 137 -47.87 16.95 -6.95
CA LEU A 137 -46.56 17.56 -7.20
C LEU A 137 -46.37 18.87 -6.41
N LEU A 138 -47.38 19.75 -6.38
CA LEU A 138 -47.34 20.97 -5.56
C LEU A 138 -47.27 20.68 -4.05
N ASN A 139 -48.07 19.73 -3.56
CA ASN A 139 -48.09 19.35 -2.15
C ASN A 139 -46.75 18.75 -1.70
N ASN A 140 -46.17 17.90 -2.53
CA ASN A 140 -44.87 17.30 -2.26
C ASN A 140 -43.77 18.36 -2.17
N GLU A 141 -43.80 19.38 -3.04
CA GLU A 141 -42.81 20.46 -2.99
C GLU A 141 -42.97 21.32 -1.75
N ARG A 142 -44.21 21.65 -1.38
CA ARG A 142 -44.49 22.38 -0.13
C ARG A 142 -44.01 21.61 1.10
N ASN A 143 -44.26 20.31 1.15
CA ASN A 143 -43.77 19.45 2.24
C ASN A 143 -42.24 19.40 2.26
N LYS A 144 -41.58 19.30 1.09
CA LYS A 144 -40.11 19.35 1.01
C LYS A 144 -39.56 20.67 1.53
N GLU A 145 -40.14 21.81 1.18
CA GLU A 145 -39.71 23.12 1.67
C GLU A 145 -39.86 23.25 3.19
N GLU A 146 -40.95 22.72 3.75
CA GLU A 146 -41.17 22.67 5.20
C GLU A 146 -40.11 21.78 5.88
N HIS A 147 -39.77 20.63 5.28
CA HIS A 147 -38.70 19.78 5.79
C HIS A 147 -37.31 20.40 5.63
N GLU A 148 -37.01 21.11 4.54
CA GLU A 148 -35.75 21.83 4.31
C GLU A 148 -35.52 22.91 5.38
N LYS A 149 -36.56 23.71 5.68
CA LYS A 149 -36.52 24.71 6.77
C LYS A 149 -36.28 24.06 8.13
N ASN A 150 -36.74 22.82 8.33
CA ASN A 150 -36.57 22.05 9.56
C ASN A 150 -35.29 21.19 9.61
N LYS A 151 -34.50 21.10 8.53
CA LYS A 151 -33.25 20.33 8.52
C LYS A 151 -32.14 21.13 9.23
N LYS A 152 -31.72 20.65 10.41
CA LYS A 152 -30.44 21.04 11.02
C LYS A 152 -29.31 20.75 10.01
N GLY A 153 -28.48 21.75 9.72
CA GLY A 153 -27.46 21.69 8.67
C GLY A 153 -26.59 20.44 8.73
N PHE A 154 -26.19 19.93 7.56
CA PHE A 154 -25.43 18.68 7.41
C PHE A 154 -24.23 18.59 8.35
N PHE A 155 -23.53 19.71 8.57
CA PHE A 155 -22.40 19.85 9.49
C PHE A 155 -22.75 19.58 10.96
N LYS A 156 -23.96 19.95 11.39
CA LYS A 156 -24.45 19.68 12.76
C LYS A 156 -24.78 18.20 12.94
N ARG A 157 -25.32 17.55 11.90
CA ARG A 157 -25.59 16.11 11.90
C ARG A 157 -24.32 15.27 11.89
N THR A 158 -23.32 15.62 11.07
CA THR A 158 -22.02 14.92 11.10
C THR A 158 -21.26 15.19 12.38
N LYS A 159 -21.33 16.40 12.95
CA LYS A 159 -20.77 16.69 14.27
C LYS A 159 -21.49 15.92 15.39
N GLU A 160 -22.82 15.82 15.36
CA GLU A 160 -23.59 15.00 16.29
C GLU A 160 -23.29 13.49 16.11
N ALA A 161 -23.08 13.01 14.89
CA ALA A 161 -22.72 11.60 14.65
C ALA A 161 -21.27 11.27 15.08
N LEU A 162 -20.32 12.18 14.86
CA LEU A 162 -18.90 11.99 15.21
C LEU A 162 -18.60 12.29 16.68
N PHE A 163 -19.27 13.26 17.29
CA PHE A 163 -19.01 13.70 18.67
C PHE A 163 -20.12 13.34 19.66
N GLY A 164 -21.33 13.02 19.19
CA GLY A 164 -22.43 12.58 20.05
C GLY A 164 -22.27 11.16 20.59
N GLY A 165 -21.38 10.35 20.00
CA GLY A 165 -20.96 9.06 20.57
C GLY A 165 -20.25 9.23 21.92
N TYR A 166 -19.32 10.19 22.02
CA TYR A 166 -18.50 10.37 23.22
C TYR A 166 -19.26 10.91 24.44
N SER A 167 -20.31 11.72 24.25
CA SER A 167 -21.09 12.26 25.38
C SER A 167 -22.05 11.25 26.01
N MET A 168 -22.42 10.20 25.27
CA MET A 168 -23.26 9.11 25.80
C MET A 168 -22.43 7.95 26.36
N GLU A 169 -21.16 7.85 25.98
CA GLU A 169 -20.26 6.76 26.34
C GLU A 169 -19.59 6.95 27.71
N GLU A 170 -19.57 8.16 28.28
CA GLU A 170 -19.07 8.40 29.64
C GLU A 170 -19.96 7.74 30.73
N LYS A 171 -21.21 7.38 30.40
CA LYS A 171 -22.07 6.57 31.26
C LYS A 171 -21.91 5.05 31.07
N LYS A 172 -21.18 4.61 30.04
CA LYS A 172 -21.00 3.19 29.66
C LYS A 172 -19.53 2.77 29.54
N GLY A 173 -18.60 3.65 29.88
CA GLY A 173 -17.15 3.51 29.67
C GLY A 173 -16.38 2.61 30.64
N GLY A 174 -17.06 1.90 31.56
CA GLY A 174 -16.40 0.90 32.42
C GLY A 174 -16.07 -0.41 31.69
N GLU A 175 -16.77 -0.73 30.61
CA GLU A 175 -16.72 -2.05 29.97
C GLU A 175 -16.01 -2.04 28.60
N LEU A 176 -15.93 -0.89 27.92
CA LEU A 176 -15.21 -0.77 26.63
C LEU A 176 -13.71 -0.52 26.80
N GLY A 177 -13.28 0.00 27.96
CA GLY A 177 -11.87 0.23 28.26
C GLY A 177 -11.05 -1.06 28.38
N SER A 178 -11.66 -2.14 28.87
CA SER A 178 -11.04 -3.47 28.93
C SER A 178 -10.90 -4.09 27.53
N ILE A 179 -11.93 -3.96 26.69
CA ILE A 179 -11.93 -4.52 25.33
C ILE A 179 -10.93 -3.79 24.43
N ALA A 180 -10.78 -2.46 24.60
CA ALA A 180 -9.80 -1.67 23.86
C ALA A 180 -8.35 -1.91 24.33
N ALA A 181 -8.15 -2.23 25.62
CA ALA A 181 -6.84 -2.64 26.14
C ALA A 181 -6.46 -4.04 25.64
N GLU A 182 -7.42 -4.98 25.63
CA GLU A 182 -7.24 -6.35 25.15
C GLU A 182 -7.02 -6.40 23.63
N ALA A 183 -7.72 -5.56 22.86
CA ALA A 183 -7.49 -5.43 21.41
C ALA A 183 -6.12 -4.83 21.07
N ARG A 184 -5.55 -3.99 21.95
CA ARG A 184 -4.20 -3.44 21.77
C ARG A 184 -3.12 -4.46 22.11
N ASP A 185 -3.29 -5.22 23.18
CA ASP A 185 -2.35 -6.30 23.55
C ASP A 185 -2.38 -7.44 22.53
N ALA A 186 -3.57 -7.80 22.02
CA ALA A 186 -3.72 -8.76 20.92
C ALA A 186 -3.05 -8.25 19.63
N PHE A 187 -3.19 -6.96 19.29
CA PHE A 187 -2.56 -6.41 18.09
C PHE A 187 -1.03 -6.36 18.20
N VAL A 188 -0.49 -6.13 19.40
CA VAL A 188 0.96 -6.09 19.64
C VAL A 188 1.56 -7.50 19.66
N SER A 189 0.89 -8.50 20.23
CA SER A 189 1.36 -9.89 20.18
C SER A 189 1.26 -10.47 18.77
N ASP A 190 0.16 -10.20 18.05
CA ASP A 190 -0.12 -10.76 16.73
C ASP A 190 0.75 -10.11 15.63
N ALA A 191 1.14 -8.83 15.80
CA ALA A 191 2.14 -8.19 14.95
C ALA A 191 3.56 -8.75 15.15
N GLN A 192 3.84 -9.32 16.32
CA GLN A 192 5.14 -9.90 16.65
C GLN A 192 5.25 -11.36 16.16
N ASP A 193 4.15 -12.11 16.19
CA ASP A 193 4.04 -13.45 15.61
C ASP A 193 3.92 -13.44 14.07
N ALA A 194 3.23 -12.44 13.48
CA ALA A 194 3.14 -12.27 12.02
C ALA A 194 4.50 -11.96 11.36
N LYS A 195 5.50 -11.51 12.12
CA LYS A 195 6.87 -11.30 11.64
C LYS A 195 7.65 -12.61 11.50
N ASN A 196 7.26 -13.66 12.22
CA ASN A 196 7.91 -14.98 12.22
C ASN A 196 7.26 -15.97 11.24
N GLN A 197 5.96 -15.78 10.92
CA GLN A 197 5.22 -16.66 10.02
C GLN A 197 4.53 -15.81 8.94
N GLY A 198 5.30 -15.40 7.93
CA GLY A 198 4.74 -14.65 6.81
C GLY A 198 3.68 -15.49 6.09
N LEU A 199 2.39 -15.20 6.35
CA LEU A 199 1.17 -15.49 5.56
C LEU A 199 -0.16 -15.33 6.36
N GLY A 200 -0.16 -14.92 7.63
CA GLY A 200 -1.37 -14.95 8.50
C GLY A 200 -2.42 -13.83 8.31
N VAL A 201 -2.01 -12.61 7.92
CA VAL A 201 -2.92 -11.44 7.96
C VAL A 201 -4.04 -11.51 6.90
N LEU A 202 -3.78 -12.09 5.74
CA LEU A 202 -4.81 -12.25 4.69
C LEU A 202 -5.84 -13.31 5.06
N HIS A 203 -5.42 -14.39 5.73
CA HIS A 203 -6.30 -15.49 6.13
C HIS A 203 -7.26 -15.08 7.26
N ALA A 204 -6.78 -14.32 8.24
CA ALA A 204 -7.60 -13.81 9.35
C ALA A 204 -8.65 -12.78 8.88
N VAL A 205 -8.30 -11.94 7.90
CA VAL A 205 -9.24 -10.99 7.28
C VAL A 205 -10.29 -11.72 6.44
N GLU A 206 -9.90 -12.78 5.74
CA GLU A 206 -10.81 -13.60 4.94
C GLU A 206 -11.80 -14.40 5.81
N GLU A 207 -11.35 -14.89 6.96
CA GLU A 207 -12.20 -15.61 7.92
C GLU A 207 -13.26 -14.69 8.56
N LYS A 208 -12.88 -13.49 8.98
CA LYS A 208 -13.83 -12.47 9.48
C LYS A 208 -14.81 -11.97 8.41
N ARG A 209 -14.38 -11.89 7.15
CA ARG A 209 -15.26 -11.55 6.03
C ARG A 209 -16.32 -12.64 5.83
N ARG A 210 -15.92 -13.91 5.93
CA ARG A 210 -16.80 -15.07 5.73
C ARG A 210 -17.79 -15.29 6.89
N GLU A 211 -17.49 -14.78 8.08
CA GLU A 211 -18.41 -14.75 9.22
C GLU A 211 -19.48 -13.65 9.07
N GLY A 212 -19.12 -12.50 8.49
CA GLY A 212 -20.07 -11.41 8.21
C GLY A 212 -21.05 -11.73 7.07
N GLU A 213 -20.66 -12.57 6.10
CA GLU A 213 -21.49 -12.92 4.94
C GLU A 213 -22.55 -14.00 5.26
N ARG A 214 -22.44 -14.76 6.36
CA ARG A 214 -23.42 -15.81 6.73
C ARG A 214 -24.70 -15.30 7.41
N ALA A 215 -24.77 -14.03 7.78
CA ALA A 215 -25.89 -13.49 8.55
C ALA A 215 -26.90 -12.66 7.75
N GLN A 216 -26.76 -12.55 6.42
CA GLN A 216 -27.62 -11.69 5.63
C GLN A 216 -27.93 -12.32 4.26
N GLU A 217 -28.94 -13.18 4.22
CA GLU A 217 -29.61 -13.53 2.96
C GLU A 217 -30.36 -12.28 2.45
N LEU A 218 -29.64 -11.44 1.71
CA LEU A 218 -30.22 -10.36 0.91
C LEU A 218 -30.68 -10.95 -0.42
N HIS A 219 -31.99 -10.88 -0.67
CA HIS A 219 -32.53 -11.11 -2.01
C HIS A 219 -31.87 -10.13 -3.00
N PRO A 220 -31.25 -10.64 -4.09
CA PRO A 220 -30.46 -9.82 -5.00
C PRO A 220 -31.35 -8.83 -5.76
N GLY A 221 -30.94 -7.56 -5.77
CA GLY A 221 -31.61 -6.51 -6.50
C GLY A 221 -31.44 -6.67 -8.02
N PRO A 222 -32.18 -5.92 -8.84
CA PRO A 222 -32.11 -6.02 -10.30
C PRO A 222 -30.72 -5.71 -10.88
N LEU A 223 -29.88 -4.93 -10.18
CA LEU A 223 -28.49 -4.67 -10.55
C LEU A 223 -27.56 -5.85 -10.21
N ASP A 224 -27.85 -6.59 -9.14
CA ASP A 224 -27.08 -7.77 -8.74
C ASP A 224 -27.34 -8.92 -9.72
N ARG A 225 -28.58 -9.05 -10.23
CA ARG A 225 -28.90 -9.99 -11.31
C ARG A 225 -28.13 -9.69 -12.58
N MET A 226 -28.02 -8.42 -12.98
CA MET A 226 -27.21 -8.03 -14.14
C MET A 226 -25.72 -8.28 -13.91
N ALA A 227 -25.24 -8.15 -12.67
CA ALA A 227 -23.84 -8.47 -12.33
C ALA A 227 -23.58 -9.99 -12.33
N GLU A 228 -24.53 -10.79 -11.86
CA GLU A 228 -24.50 -12.25 -11.95
C GLU A 228 -24.54 -12.70 -13.42
N ASP A 229 -25.46 -12.17 -14.23
CA ASP A 229 -25.54 -12.46 -15.67
C ASP A 229 -24.24 -12.07 -16.40
N ALA A 230 -23.64 -10.93 -16.05
CA ALA A 230 -22.37 -10.49 -16.60
C ALA A 230 -21.18 -11.37 -16.14
N ALA A 231 -21.19 -11.83 -14.89
CA ALA A 231 -20.20 -12.73 -14.35
C ALA A 231 -20.30 -14.12 -14.98
N GLU A 232 -21.51 -14.64 -15.18
CA GLU A 232 -21.75 -15.89 -15.89
C GLU A 232 -21.30 -15.79 -17.36
N ALA A 233 -21.62 -14.69 -18.04
CA ALA A 233 -21.15 -14.45 -19.41
C ALA A 233 -19.61 -14.39 -19.50
N ALA A 234 -18.94 -13.79 -18.51
CA ALA A 234 -17.48 -13.73 -18.46
C ALA A 234 -16.84 -15.11 -18.21
N THR A 235 -17.42 -15.93 -17.33
CA THR A 235 -16.92 -17.29 -17.05
C THR A 235 -17.17 -18.26 -18.20
N GLN A 236 -18.28 -18.13 -18.93
CA GLN A 236 -18.50 -18.93 -20.14
C GLN A 236 -17.52 -18.55 -21.26
N LYS A 237 -17.24 -17.25 -21.42
CA LYS A 237 -16.26 -16.76 -22.41
C LYS A 237 -14.83 -17.21 -22.08
N SER A 238 -14.44 -17.22 -20.80
CA SER A 238 -13.11 -17.73 -20.38
C SER A 238 -12.98 -19.24 -20.56
N LYS A 239 -14.03 -20.01 -20.29
CA LYS A 239 -14.09 -21.47 -20.57
C LYS A 239 -14.04 -21.79 -22.07
N SER A 240 -14.65 -20.95 -22.92
CA SER A 240 -14.63 -21.11 -24.37
C SER A 240 -13.23 -20.92 -24.97
N TRP A 241 -12.46 -19.95 -24.47
CA TRP A 241 -11.11 -19.70 -24.96
C TRP A 241 -10.06 -20.69 -24.43
N THR A 242 -10.23 -21.21 -23.21
CA THR A 242 -9.36 -22.26 -22.67
C THR A 242 -9.62 -23.64 -23.29
N SER A 243 -10.87 -23.95 -23.67
CA SER A 243 -11.22 -25.17 -24.42
C SER A 243 -10.59 -25.19 -25.82
N TRP A 244 -10.52 -24.05 -26.51
CA TRP A 244 -9.83 -23.96 -27.81
C TRP A 244 -8.32 -24.17 -27.71
N ILE A 245 -7.68 -23.75 -26.60
CA ILE A 245 -6.25 -23.94 -26.36
C ILE A 245 -5.89 -25.36 -25.88
N MET A 246 -6.80 -26.04 -25.16
CA MET A 246 -6.55 -27.39 -24.63
C MET A 246 -7.12 -28.53 -25.48
N GLY A 247 -7.76 -28.23 -26.62
CA GLY A 247 -8.03 -29.22 -27.66
C GLY A 247 -8.81 -30.45 -27.19
N ARG A 248 -10.02 -30.23 -26.68
CA ARG A 248 -11.13 -31.20 -26.70
C ARG A 248 -12.45 -30.47 -26.86
#